data_AF-X8AFV7-F1
#
_entry.id   AF-X8AFV7-F1
#
_cell.length_a   1.000
_cell.length_b   1.000
_cell.length_c   1.000
_cell.angle_alpha   90.00
_cell.angle_beta   90.00
_cell.angle_gamma   90.00
#
_symmetry.space_group_name_H-M   'P 1'
#
loop_
_entity.id
_entity.type
_entity.pdbx_description
1 polymer ?
#
loop_
_entity_poly.entity_id
_entity_poly.type
_entity_poly.pdbx_seq_one_letter_code
_entity_poly.pdbx_strand_id
1 'polypeptide(L)'
;MSWLTGYPDRPPYEPYSIGDPNAGVHAVNALLLALEHRRRTGQGVFVEAAMVDAAVNIAAEQVIEYSAYGALLQRAGNRGPWAAPQNLYRTADVDEFGRLDSWVAIAVATDRQWEGLCEVLGRPQWAMDPALSTMAGRRERHDLIDAHLGPGVSSAPATRLSAVFGTPVSRWRR
;
A
#
# COMPACT_ATOMS: atom_id res chain seq x y z
N MET A 1 -11.56 6.70 6.42
CA MET A 1 -10.15 6.24 6.42
C MET A 1 -9.96 5.01 7.26
N SER A 2 -10.12 5.08 8.59
CA SER A 2 -9.88 3.95 9.50
C SER A 2 -10.66 2.69 9.11
N TRP A 3 -11.88 2.83 8.60
CA TRP A 3 -12.69 1.72 8.06
C TRP A 3 -11.93 0.83 7.08
N LEU A 4 -11.10 1.39 6.20
CA LEU A 4 -10.34 0.67 5.17
C LEU A 4 -8.92 0.29 5.60
N THR A 5 -8.45 0.83 6.72
CA THR A 5 -7.08 0.61 7.19
C THR A 5 -7.04 -0.57 8.17
N GLY A 6 -6.24 -1.59 7.84
CA GLY A 6 -5.98 -2.72 8.73
C GLY A 6 -6.23 -4.08 8.10
N TYR A 7 -6.14 -5.12 8.93
CA TYR A 7 -6.46 -6.49 8.55
C TYR A 7 -7.96 -6.78 8.72
N PRO A 8 -8.55 -7.65 7.88
CA PRO A 8 -10.00 -7.94 7.90
C PRO A 8 -10.49 -8.55 9.22
N ASP A 9 -9.64 -9.33 9.88
CA ASP A 9 -9.90 -10.02 11.15
C ASP A 9 -9.70 -9.13 12.39
N ARG A 10 -9.37 -7.85 12.20
CA ARG A 10 -9.06 -6.92 13.29
C ARG A 10 -9.92 -5.66 13.23
N PRO A 11 -10.06 -4.94 14.36
CA PRO A 11 -10.66 -3.62 14.37
C PRO A 11 -9.96 -2.67 13.38
N PRO A 12 -10.69 -1.68 12.84
CA PRO A 12 -10.11 -0.55 12.12
C PRO A 12 -8.87 0.02 12.81
N TYR A 13 -7.82 0.26 12.05
CA TYR A 13 -6.63 0.95 12.53
C TYR A 13 -6.71 2.44 12.18
N GLU A 14 -6.40 3.30 13.14
CA GLU A 14 -6.25 4.73 12.88
C GLU A 14 -4.84 5.02 12.35
N PRO A 15 -4.69 5.47 11.10
CA PRO A 15 -3.37 5.75 10.55
C PRO A 15 -2.87 7.11 11.05
N TYR A 16 -2.13 7.09 12.17
CA TYR A 16 -1.29 8.18 12.71
C TYR A 16 -1.76 9.61 12.42
N SER A 17 -2.95 9.98 12.92
CA SER A 17 -3.46 11.36 12.91
C SER A 17 -3.37 12.06 11.55
N ILE A 18 -3.53 11.35 10.43
CA ILE A 18 -3.39 11.92 9.08
C ILE A 18 -4.31 13.14 8.85
N GLY A 19 -5.42 13.24 9.59
CA GLY A 19 -6.36 14.35 9.50
C GLY A 19 -5.71 15.73 9.70
N ASP A 20 -4.86 15.89 10.72
CA ASP A 20 -4.27 17.18 11.09
C ASP A 20 -3.32 17.74 10.00
N PRO A 21 -2.25 17.03 9.59
CA PRO A 21 -1.34 17.54 8.55
C PRO A 21 -2.05 17.65 7.20
N ASN A 22 -2.99 16.76 6.89
CA ASN A 22 -3.75 16.84 5.65
C ASN A 22 -4.61 18.11 5.60
N ALA A 23 -5.38 18.39 6.65
CA ALA A 23 -6.16 19.62 6.75
C ALA A 23 -5.26 20.87 6.67
N GLY A 24 -4.08 20.83 7.29
CA GLY A 24 -3.08 21.90 7.19
C GLY A 24 -2.64 22.17 5.74
N VAL A 25 -2.35 21.13 4.96
CA VAL A 25 -2.00 21.27 3.53
C VAL A 25 -3.15 21.88 2.73
N HIS A 26 -4.38 21.42 2.96
CA HIS A 26 -5.56 21.99 2.32
C HIS A 26 -5.76 23.47 2.68
N ALA A 27 -5.60 23.83 3.95
CA ALA A 27 -5.71 25.22 4.43
C ALA A 27 -4.64 26.12 3.81
N VAL A 28 -3.39 25.67 3.72
CA VAL A 28 -2.30 26.42 3.07
C VAL A 28 -2.60 26.65 1.59
N ASN A 29 -3.06 25.63 0.87
CA ASN A 29 -3.43 25.77 -0.54
C ASN A 29 -4.57 26.80 -0.73
N ALA A 30 -5.62 26.73 0.10
CA ALA A 30 -6.72 27.68 0.06
C ALA A 30 -6.27 29.11 0.40
N LEU A 31 -5.36 29.27 1.36
CA LEU A 31 -4.77 30.57 1.70
C LEU A 31 -3.96 31.16 0.55
N LEU A 32 -3.15 30.36 -0.15
CA LEU A 32 -2.38 30.82 -1.31
C LEU A 32 -3.31 31.33 -2.43
N LEU A 33 -4.41 30.61 -2.68
CA LEU A 33 -5.44 31.03 -3.63
C LEU A 33 -6.15 32.32 -3.18
N ALA A 34 -6.43 32.47 -1.88
CA ALA A 34 -7.02 33.68 -1.32
C ALA A 34 -6.09 34.89 -1.45
N LEU A 35 -4.78 34.71 -1.26
CA LEU A 35 -3.78 35.76 -1.45
C LEU A 35 -3.68 36.19 -2.92
N GLU A 36 -3.70 35.23 -3.85
CA GLU A 36 -3.73 35.53 -5.28
C GLU A 36 -5.02 36.25 -5.69
N HIS A 37 -6.16 35.83 -5.16
CA HIS A 37 -7.44 36.52 -5.36
C HIS A 37 -7.33 37.98 -4.90
N ARG A 38 -6.85 38.21 -3.68
CA ARG A 38 -6.64 39.56 -3.13
C ARG A 38 -5.68 40.39 -3.96
N ARG A 39 -4.61 39.80 -4.49
CA ARG A 39 -3.64 40.50 -5.36
C ARG A 39 -4.30 41.00 -6.64
N ARG A 40 -5.25 40.24 -7.20
CA ARG A 40 -5.94 40.58 -8.45
C ARG A 40 -7.11 41.54 -8.25
N THR A 41 -7.81 41.46 -7.13
CA THR A 41 -9.10 42.15 -6.93
C THR A 41 -9.06 43.25 -5.86
N GLY A 42 -8.04 43.24 -5.00
CA GLY A 42 -7.96 44.05 -3.79
C GLY A 42 -8.82 43.54 -2.63
N GLN A 43 -9.61 42.47 -2.81
CA GLN A 43 -10.55 41.95 -1.81
C GLN A 43 -10.04 40.67 -1.16
N GLY A 44 -10.19 40.57 0.15
CA GLY A 44 -9.93 39.32 0.88
C GLY A 44 -11.11 38.34 0.77
N VAL A 45 -10.86 37.09 1.14
CA VAL A 45 -11.90 36.05 1.27
C VAL A 45 -11.72 35.30 2.59
N PHE A 46 -12.82 34.84 3.17
CA PHE A 46 -12.80 33.93 4.31
C PHE A 46 -12.50 32.51 3.80
N VAL A 47 -11.58 31.81 4.48
CA VAL A 47 -11.20 30.44 4.16
C VAL A 47 -11.57 29.55 5.33
N GLU A 48 -12.45 28.59 5.08
CA GLU A 48 -12.75 27.49 5.99
C GLU A 48 -12.10 26.20 5.45
N ALA A 49 -11.41 25.48 6.33
CA ALA A 49 -10.74 24.23 5.99
C ALA A 49 -11.10 23.18 7.05
N ALA A 50 -12.25 22.53 6.87
CA ALA A 50 -12.70 21.48 7.77
C ALA A 50 -11.85 20.21 7.59
N MET A 51 -11.42 19.59 8.69
CA MET A 51 -10.62 18.36 8.64
C MET A 51 -11.35 17.20 7.97
N VAL A 52 -12.68 17.16 8.08
CA VAL A 52 -13.51 16.12 7.46
C VAL A 52 -13.47 16.20 5.94
N ASP A 53 -13.46 17.41 5.35
CA ASP A 53 -13.43 17.58 3.90
C ASP A 53 -12.07 17.13 3.33
N ALA A 54 -11.00 17.47 4.03
CA ALA A 54 -9.66 16.99 3.74
C ALA A 54 -9.59 15.45 3.84
N ALA A 55 -10.19 14.86 4.88
CA ALA A 55 -10.24 13.40 5.06
C ALA A 55 -11.04 12.68 3.96
N VAL A 56 -12.13 13.29 3.47
CA VAL A 56 -12.92 12.74 2.35
C VAL A 56 -12.09 12.69 1.07
N ASN A 57 -11.24 13.70 0.82
CA ASN A 57 -10.38 13.73 -0.36
C ASN A 57 -9.45 12.50 -0.44
N ILE A 58 -8.82 12.12 0.66
CA ILE A 58 -7.92 10.96 0.71
C ILE A 58 -8.64 9.62 0.94
N ALA A 59 -9.93 9.65 1.26
CA ALA A 59 -10.81 8.47 1.33
C ALA A 59 -11.74 8.35 0.10
N ALA A 60 -11.45 9.07 -0.98
CA ALA A 60 -12.33 9.21 -2.14
C ALA A 60 -12.71 7.87 -2.78
N GLU A 61 -11.80 6.90 -2.81
CA GLU A 61 -12.04 5.57 -3.40
C GLU A 61 -13.29 4.90 -2.80
N GLN A 62 -13.46 4.92 -1.48
CA GLN A 62 -14.64 4.37 -0.81
C GLN A 62 -15.93 5.07 -1.24
N VAL A 63 -15.88 6.40 -1.37
CA VAL A 63 -17.03 7.21 -1.75
C VAL A 63 -17.42 6.93 -3.20
N ILE A 64 -16.43 6.82 -4.08
CA ILE A 64 -16.63 6.51 -5.50
C ILE A 64 -17.21 5.12 -5.67
N GLU A 65 -16.59 4.09 -5.10
CA GLU A 65 -17.05 2.69 -5.24
C GLU A 65 -18.47 2.49 -4.70
N TYR A 66 -18.79 3.10 -3.56
CA TYR A 66 -20.13 3.00 -2.99
C TYR A 66 -21.17 3.76 -3.82
N SER A 67 -20.87 4.99 -4.25
CA SER A 67 -21.83 5.81 -5.01
C SER A 67 -22.06 5.31 -6.43
N ALA A 68 -21.03 4.75 -7.09
CA ALA A 68 -21.13 4.25 -8.45
C ALA A 68 -21.72 2.82 -8.52
N TYR A 69 -21.36 1.95 -7.58
CA TYR A 69 -21.64 0.51 -7.68
C TYR A 69 -22.34 -0.09 -6.44
N GLY A 70 -22.59 0.70 -5.40
CA GLY A 70 -23.09 0.18 -4.11
C GLY A 70 -22.04 -0.67 -3.37
N ALA A 71 -20.78 -0.63 -3.79
CA ALA A 71 -19.73 -1.47 -3.27
C ALA A 71 -19.09 -0.86 -2.01
N LEU A 72 -19.34 -1.49 -0.85
CA LEU A 72 -18.66 -1.12 0.38
C LEU A 72 -17.32 -1.87 0.49
N LEU A 73 -16.24 -1.22 0.07
CA LEU A 73 -14.88 -1.72 0.26
C LEU A 73 -14.60 -2.09 1.72
N GLN A 74 -13.74 -3.11 1.89
CA GLN A 74 -13.37 -3.68 3.19
C GLN A 74 -11.85 -3.66 3.36
N ARG A 75 -11.41 -3.76 4.61
CA ARG A 75 -10.00 -3.96 4.97
C ARG A 75 -9.46 -5.23 4.32
N ALA A 76 -8.30 -5.12 3.68
CA ALA A 76 -7.62 -6.24 3.03
C ALA A 76 -6.15 -6.38 3.48
N GLY A 77 -5.79 -5.79 4.63
CA GLY A 77 -4.40 -5.74 5.08
C GLY A 77 -3.54 -4.96 4.11
N ASN A 78 -2.43 -5.56 3.67
CA ASN A 78 -1.52 -4.97 2.70
C ASN A 78 -1.88 -5.31 1.23
N ARG A 79 -2.99 -6.00 1.00
CA ARG A 79 -3.42 -6.42 -0.34
C ARG A 79 -4.23 -5.32 -1.02
N GLY A 80 -4.12 -5.25 -2.34
CA GLY A 80 -4.86 -4.33 -3.18
C GLY A 80 -5.46 -5.03 -4.40
N PRO A 81 -6.21 -4.29 -5.23
CA PRO A 81 -6.96 -4.86 -6.34
C PRO A 81 -6.09 -5.21 -7.57
N TRP A 82 -4.82 -4.84 -7.61
CA TRP A 82 -4.02 -4.91 -8.85
C TRP A 82 -2.78 -5.82 -8.78
N ALA A 83 -2.47 -6.40 -7.61
CA ALA A 83 -1.28 -7.23 -7.45
C ALA A 83 -1.55 -8.51 -6.64
N ALA A 84 -0.92 -9.59 -7.07
CA ALA A 84 -0.90 -10.88 -6.38
C ALA A 84 0.41 -11.62 -6.74
N PRO A 85 1.29 -11.90 -5.75
CA PRO A 85 1.19 -11.50 -4.34
C PRO A 85 1.32 -9.99 -4.10
N GLN A 86 0.72 -9.50 -3.02
CA GLN A 86 0.87 -8.13 -2.51
C GLN A 86 0.84 -8.13 -0.97
N ASN A 87 2.01 -8.13 -0.33
CA ASN A 87 2.09 -8.15 1.15
C ASN A 87 3.47 -7.69 1.68
N LEU A 88 3.60 -7.62 3.00
CA LEU A 88 4.87 -7.49 3.72
C LEU A 88 5.36 -8.88 4.17
N TYR A 89 6.62 -9.18 3.89
CA TYR A 89 7.26 -10.44 4.23
C TYR A 89 8.52 -10.19 5.06
N ARG A 90 8.70 -10.97 6.13
CA ARG A 90 9.89 -10.86 6.98
C ARG A 90 11.09 -11.45 6.25
N THR A 91 12.24 -10.80 6.36
CA THR A 91 13.50 -11.27 5.76
C THR A 91 14.45 -11.82 6.83
N ALA A 92 15.53 -12.46 6.39
CA ALA A 92 16.60 -12.92 7.27
C ALA A 92 17.47 -11.79 7.85
N ASP A 93 17.29 -10.55 7.38
CA ASP A 93 18.20 -9.45 7.70
C ASP A 93 17.94 -8.91 9.11
N VAL A 94 19.02 -8.46 9.75
CA VAL A 94 18.91 -7.65 10.96
C VAL A 94 18.62 -6.19 10.61
N ASP A 95 17.76 -5.57 11.41
CA ASP A 95 17.51 -4.13 11.39
C ASP A 95 18.73 -3.36 11.92
N GLU A 96 18.65 -2.02 11.88
CA GLU A 96 19.71 -1.14 12.36
C GLU A 96 19.99 -1.23 13.88
N PHE A 97 19.11 -1.90 14.63
CA PHE A 97 19.24 -2.16 16.06
C PHE A 97 19.70 -3.60 16.35
N GLY A 98 20.07 -4.37 15.32
CA GLY A 98 20.55 -5.75 15.46
C GLY A 98 19.46 -6.79 15.69
N ARG A 99 18.18 -6.47 15.43
CA ARG A 99 17.04 -7.39 15.60
C ARG A 99 16.67 -8.03 14.27
N LEU A 100 16.24 -9.29 14.29
CA LEU A 100 15.69 -9.97 13.10
C LEU A 100 14.28 -9.45 12.74
N ASP A 101 14.08 -8.14 12.61
CA ASP A 101 12.77 -7.51 12.33
C ASP A 101 12.81 -6.72 11.02
N SER A 102 13.54 -7.23 10.02
CA SER A 102 13.53 -6.65 8.68
C SER A 102 12.38 -7.20 7.84
N TRP A 103 11.74 -6.32 7.07
CA TRP A 103 10.60 -6.64 6.22
C TRP A 103 10.80 -6.08 4.81
N VAL A 104 10.27 -6.80 3.83
CA VAL A 104 10.19 -6.38 2.43
C VAL A 104 8.73 -6.33 1.98
N ALA A 105 8.36 -5.26 1.29
CA ALA A 105 7.09 -5.21 0.57
C ALA A 105 7.27 -5.86 -0.81
N ILE A 106 6.41 -6.82 -1.14
CA ILE A 106 6.37 -7.43 -2.47
C ILE A 106 4.99 -7.17 -3.06
N ALA A 107 4.96 -6.62 -4.27
CA ALA A 107 3.76 -6.43 -5.07
C ALA A 107 4.03 -6.87 -6.52
N VAL A 108 3.41 -7.97 -6.94
CA VAL A 108 3.55 -8.52 -8.29
C VAL A 108 2.29 -8.17 -9.07
N ALA A 109 2.40 -7.21 -9.98
CA ALA A 109 1.31 -6.69 -10.81
C ALA A 109 1.24 -7.34 -12.21
N THR A 110 2.31 -8.02 -12.67
CA THR A 110 2.37 -8.61 -14.02
C THR A 110 2.97 -10.01 -13.99
N ASP A 111 2.67 -10.82 -15.02
CA ASP A 111 3.22 -12.17 -15.14
C ASP A 111 4.75 -12.15 -15.33
N ARG A 112 5.28 -11.14 -16.01
CA ARG A 112 6.74 -10.90 -16.10
C ARG A 112 7.37 -10.67 -14.72
N GLN A 113 6.72 -9.91 -13.84
CA GLN A 113 7.20 -9.72 -12.46
C GLN A 113 7.12 -11.02 -11.66
N TRP A 114 6.12 -11.86 -11.92
CA TRP A 114 6.01 -13.18 -11.31
C TRP A 114 7.17 -14.08 -11.72
N GLU A 115 7.50 -14.13 -13.02
CA GLU A 115 8.65 -14.87 -13.53
C GLU A 115 9.96 -14.42 -12.86
N GLY A 116 10.20 -13.10 -12.80
CA GLY A 116 11.38 -12.55 -12.11
C GLY A 116 11.42 -12.88 -10.62
N LEU A 117 10.27 -12.86 -9.94
CA LEU A 117 10.19 -13.29 -8.54
C LEU A 117 10.54 -14.78 -8.41
N CYS A 118 10.00 -15.63 -9.29
CA CYS A 118 10.31 -17.05 -9.30
C CYS A 118 11.81 -17.31 -9.51
N GLU A 119 12.47 -16.56 -10.40
CA GLU A 119 13.92 -16.65 -10.61
C GLU A 119 14.70 -16.34 -9.34
N VAL A 120 14.38 -15.26 -8.64
CA VAL A 120 15.05 -14.90 -7.37
C VAL A 120 14.81 -15.93 -6.27
N LEU A 121 13.62 -16.54 -6.24
CA LEU A 121 13.30 -17.63 -5.31
C LEU A 121 13.99 -18.95 -5.68
N GLY A 122 14.72 -19.02 -6.80
CA GLY A 122 15.37 -20.25 -7.27
C GLY A 122 14.39 -21.24 -7.93
N ARG A 123 13.30 -20.72 -8.49
CA ARG A 123 12.24 -21.46 -9.20
C ARG A 123 11.69 -22.65 -8.40
N PRO A 124 11.18 -22.43 -7.17
CA PRO A 124 10.66 -23.52 -6.35
C PRO A 124 9.44 -24.15 -7.03
N GLN A 125 9.26 -25.47 -6.84
CA GLN A 125 8.23 -26.25 -7.53
C GLN A 125 6.82 -25.66 -7.40
N TRP A 126 6.45 -25.16 -6.23
CA TRP A 126 5.14 -24.55 -5.98
C TRP A 126 4.91 -23.29 -6.82
N ALA A 127 5.95 -22.48 -7.07
CA ALA A 127 5.84 -21.24 -7.82
C ALA A 127 5.76 -21.47 -9.34
N MET A 128 6.17 -22.66 -9.79
CA MET A 128 6.13 -23.11 -11.18
C MET A 128 4.82 -23.83 -11.54
N ASP A 129 3.85 -23.90 -10.62
CA ASP A 129 2.51 -24.39 -10.92
C ASP A 129 1.87 -23.55 -12.05
N PRO A 130 1.41 -24.17 -13.15
CA PRO A 130 0.70 -23.47 -14.23
C PRO A 130 -0.47 -22.61 -13.76
N ALA A 131 -1.13 -22.97 -12.64
CA ALA A 131 -2.21 -22.19 -12.05
C ALA A 131 -1.75 -20.82 -11.52
N LEU A 132 -0.45 -20.61 -11.31
CA LEU A 132 0.14 -19.33 -10.87
C LEU A 132 0.75 -18.52 -12.01
N SER A 133 0.68 -19.03 -13.26
CA SER A 133 1.24 -18.34 -14.44
C SER A 133 0.54 -17.01 -14.75
N THR A 134 -0.73 -16.86 -14.35
CA THR A 134 -1.54 -15.66 -14.61
C THR A 134 -1.85 -14.90 -13.33
N MET A 135 -2.01 -13.58 -13.44
CA MET A 135 -2.48 -12.74 -12.33
C MET A 135 -3.74 -13.26 -11.66
N ALA A 136 -4.75 -13.64 -12.44
CA ALA A 136 -6.02 -14.14 -11.93
C ALA A 136 -5.82 -15.41 -11.07
N GLY A 137 -5.02 -16.36 -11.58
CA GLY A 137 -4.72 -17.59 -10.86
C GLY A 137 -3.93 -17.37 -9.57
N ARG A 138 -3.00 -16.40 -9.56
CA ARG A 138 -2.28 -15.97 -8.35
C ARG A 138 -3.20 -15.30 -7.34
N ARG A 139 -4.14 -14.48 -7.79
CA ARG A 139 -5.10 -13.81 -6.91
C ARG A 139 -6.02 -14.80 -6.20
N GLU A 140 -6.50 -15.81 -6.92
CA GLU A 140 -7.32 -16.89 -6.35
C GLU A 140 -6.54 -17.69 -5.28
N ARG A 141 -5.21 -17.80 -5.45
CA ARG A 141 -4.31 -18.58 -4.58
C ARG A 141 -3.40 -17.70 -3.72
N HIS A 142 -3.79 -16.45 -3.46
CA HIS A 142 -2.93 -15.47 -2.79
C HIS A 142 -2.51 -15.97 -1.39
N ASP A 143 -3.44 -16.56 -0.62
CA ASP A 143 -3.15 -17.13 0.70
C ASP A 143 -2.11 -18.25 0.64
N LEU A 144 -2.15 -19.10 -0.39
CA LEU A 144 -1.17 -20.15 -0.62
C LEU A 144 0.21 -19.56 -0.92
N ILE A 145 0.26 -18.54 -1.78
CA ILE A 145 1.52 -17.84 -2.10
C ILE A 145 2.10 -17.19 -0.84
N ASP A 146 1.28 -16.51 -0.05
CA ASP A 146 1.70 -15.87 1.21
C ASP A 146 2.29 -16.90 2.19
N ALA A 147 1.65 -18.07 2.30
CA ALA A 147 2.11 -19.16 3.15
C ALA A 147 3.48 -19.72 2.72
N HIS A 148 3.77 -19.77 1.42
CA HIS A 148 5.07 -20.18 0.91
C HIS A 148 6.14 -19.09 1.05
N LEU A 149 5.79 -17.84 0.76
CA LEU A 149 6.71 -16.71 0.82
C LEU A 149 7.10 -16.35 2.26
N GLY A 150 6.19 -16.47 3.23
CA GLY A 150 6.48 -16.14 4.63
C GLY A 150 7.76 -16.80 5.18
N PRO A 151 7.87 -18.15 5.15
CA PRO A 151 9.09 -18.86 5.55
C PRO A 151 10.24 -18.69 4.57
N GLY A 152 9.97 -18.69 3.26
CA GLY A 152 11.00 -18.68 2.20
C GLY A 152 11.75 -17.34 2.12
N VAL A 153 11.03 -16.22 2.15
CA VAL A 153 11.63 -14.87 2.17
C VAL A 153 12.42 -14.63 3.46
N SER A 154 11.99 -15.23 4.57
CA SER A 154 12.73 -15.17 5.84
C SER A 154 14.11 -15.83 5.80
N SER A 155 14.43 -16.60 4.75
CA SER A 155 15.75 -17.22 4.55
C SER A 155 16.65 -16.49 3.54
N ALA A 156 16.10 -15.54 2.77
CA ALA A 156 16.82 -14.80 1.75
C ALA A 156 17.11 -13.35 2.21
N PRO A 157 18.31 -12.80 1.93
CA PRO A 157 18.59 -11.38 2.16
C PRO A 157 17.73 -10.47 1.27
N ALA A 158 17.24 -9.36 1.80
CA ALA A 158 16.39 -8.39 1.09
C ALA A 158 17.04 -7.83 -0.19
N THR A 159 18.38 -7.76 -0.23
CA THR A 159 19.16 -7.28 -1.38
C THR A 159 19.00 -8.13 -2.63
N ARG A 160 18.63 -9.42 -2.52
CA ARG A 160 18.30 -10.25 -3.69
C ARG A 160 16.95 -9.89 -4.31
N LEU A 161 16.00 -9.40 -3.51
CA LEU A 161 14.64 -9.10 -3.96
C LEU A 161 14.56 -7.71 -4.62
N SER A 162 15.38 -6.74 -4.20
CA SER A 162 15.41 -5.39 -4.80
C SER A 162 15.80 -5.36 -6.28
N ALA A 163 16.55 -6.36 -6.75
CA ALA A 163 17.03 -6.41 -8.13
C ALA A 163 15.91 -6.70 -9.16
N VAL A 164 14.79 -7.29 -8.73
CA VAL A 164 13.71 -7.72 -9.64
C VAL A 164 12.64 -6.66 -9.85
N PHE A 165 12.37 -5.84 -8.85
CA PHE A 165 11.19 -4.96 -8.86
C PHE A 165 11.47 -3.53 -9.34
N GLY A 166 12.72 -3.18 -9.68
CA GLY A 166 13.11 -1.85 -10.15
C GLY A 166 12.78 -0.72 -9.16
N THR A 167 12.34 -1.07 -7.96
CA THR A 167 12.01 -0.19 -6.85
C THR A 167 13.02 -0.48 -5.75
N PRO A 168 13.55 0.55 -5.07
CA PRO A 168 14.32 0.32 -3.86
C PRO A 168 13.45 -0.54 -2.94
N VAL A 169 13.98 -1.65 -2.41
CA VAL A 169 13.31 -2.33 -1.30
C VAL A 169 13.23 -1.31 -0.18
N SER A 170 12.05 -0.74 0.00
CA SER A 170 11.77 0.12 1.14
C SER A 170 11.79 -0.81 2.35
N ARG A 171 12.92 -0.85 3.06
CA ARG A 171 12.99 -1.46 4.39
C ARG A 171 11.86 -0.83 5.19
N TRP A 172 10.86 -1.64 5.53
CA TRP A 172 9.74 -1.13 6.31
C TRP A 172 10.24 -0.89 7.74
N ARG A 173 10.06 0.33 8.23
CA ARG A 173 10.45 0.78 9.57
C ARG A 173 9.18 0.85 10.41
N ARG A 174 9.15 0.18 11.56
CA ARG A 174 8.11 0.37 12.58
C ARG A 174 8.31 1.69 13.30
#